data_AF-A0AAD4MK38-F1
#
_entry.id   AF-A0AAD4MK38-F1
#
_cell.length_a   1.000
_cell.length_b   1.000
_cell.length_c   1.000
_cell.angle_alpha   90.00
_cell.angle_beta   90.00
_cell.angle_gamma   90.00
#
_symmetry.space_group_name_H-M   'P 1'
#
loop_
_entity.id
_entity.type
_entity.pdbx_description
1 polymer ?
#
loop_
_entity_poly.entity_id
_entity_poly.type
_entity_poly.pdbx_seq_one_letter_code
_entity_poly.pdbx_strand_id
1 'polypeptide(L)'
;MSLEVENFAKLWLSCGNCLSNGSNGPRKANINCVIAKGPGETIAGTNGNYGDSATIKNVQVEGYLQDVCQVYVGNNKEKPNCCPVHETAAQDGDGKNCIYKTSDITTKPLQNSLLGSLLSSLT
;
A
#
# COMPACT_ATOMS: atom_id res chain seq x y z
N MET A 1 5.77 -18.64 5.16
CA MET A 1 4.39 -18.33 5.59
C MET A 1 4.13 -16.88 5.23
N SER A 2 3.05 -16.59 4.49
CA SER A 2 2.65 -15.25 4.06
C SER A 2 1.38 -14.81 4.78
N LEU A 3 1.21 -13.50 4.97
CA LEU A 3 -0.07 -12.92 5.37
C LEU A 3 -0.94 -12.72 4.12
N GLU A 4 -2.20 -13.10 4.18
CA GLU A 4 -3.18 -12.83 3.12
C GLU A 4 -4.22 -11.81 3.61
N VAL A 5 -4.53 -10.83 2.77
CA VAL A 5 -5.57 -9.83 2.99
C VAL A 5 -6.44 -9.73 1.74
N GLU A 6 -7.75 -9.61 1.92
CA GLU A 6 -8.72 -9.55 0.82
C GLU A 6 -9.72 -8.41 1.08
N ASN A 7 -10.20 -7.76 0.01
CA ASN A 7 -11.26 -6.72 0.06
C ASN A 7 -11.02 -5.65 1.16
N PHE A 8 -9.93 -4.92 1.05
CA PHE A 8 -9.46 -4.03 2.12
C PHE A 8 -9.38 -2.58 1.67
N ALA A 9 -9.59 -1.66 2.61
CA ALA A 9 -9.23 -0.27 2.37
C ALA A 9 -7.72 -0.11 2.52
N LYS A 10 -7.22 -0.14 3.76
CA LYS A 10 -5.80 0.08 4.08
C LYS A 10 -5.28 -1.06 4.95
N LEU A 11 -4.23 -1.75 4.52
CA LEU A 11 -3.63 -2.83 5.32
C LEU A 11 -2.92 -2.26 6.55
N TRP A 12 -2.18 -1.18 6.38
CA TRP A 12 -1.57 -0.44 7.48
C TRP A 12 -1.73 1.06 7.27
N LEU A 13 -2.12 1.78 8.32
CA LEU A 13 -2.25 3.24 8.31
C LEU A 13 -1.71 3.79 9.63
N SER A 14 -0.67 4.63 9.55
CA SER A 14 -0.25 5.44 10.68
C SER A 14 -1.35 6.44 11.04
N CYS A 15 -1.69 6.55 12.34
CA CYS A 15 -2.74 7.48 12.77
C CYS A 15 -2.42 8.91 12.32
N GLY A 16 -3.27 9.49 11.49
CA GLY A 16 -3.07 10.83 10.92
C GLY A 16 -3.57 11.97 11.81
N ASN A 17 -4.44 11.69 12.78
CA ASN A 17 -5.21 12.69 13.55
C ASN A 17 -5.33 12.32 15.05
N CYS A 18 -4.42 11.50 15.57
CA CYS A 18 -4.42 11.17 16.99
C CYS A 18 -4.03 12.39 17.85
N LEU A 19 -4.49 12.43 19.10
CA LEU A 19 -3.92 13.38 20.06
C LEU A 19 -2.44 13.07 20.32
N SER A 20 -1.63 14.11 20.51
CA SER A 20 -0.17 14.00 20.71
C SER A 20 0.53 13.16 19.63
N ASN A 21 0.03 13.21 18.39
CA ASN A 21 0.44 12.37 17.28
C ASN A 21 1.96 12.37 17.04
N GLY A 22 2.55 13.56 16.95
CA GLY A 22 3.97 13.73 16.68
C GLY A 22 4.88 13.13 17.77
N SER A 23 4.43 13.11 19.03
CA SER A 23 5.18 12.51 20.14
C SER A 23 5.16 10.97 20.11
N ASN A 24 4.22 10.39 19.36
CA ASN A 24 4.05 8.95 19.21
C ASN A 24 4.69 8.42 17.91
N GLY A 25 5.49 9.24 17.24
CA GLY A 25 6.26 8.90 16.04
C GLY A 25 7.78 8.96 16.27
N PRO A 26 8.59 8.56 15.27
CA PRO A 26 8.17 8.04 13.99
C PRO A 26 7.64 6.61 14.09
N ARG A 27 6.51 6.34 13.44
CA ARG A 27 5.92 4.99 13.34
C ARG A 27 6.51 4.27 12.15
N LYS A 28 6.89 3.01 12.35
CA LYS A 28 7.53 2.21 11.32
C LYS A 28 6.78 0.90 11.09
N ALA A 29 6.51 0.59 9.84
CA ALA A 29 5.98 -0.70 9.41
C ALA A 29 7.01 -1.44 8.56
N ASN A 30 7.16 -2.73 8.80
CA ASN A 30 7.87 -3.66 7.92
C ASN A 30 6.85 -4.64 7.36
N ILE A 31 6.45 -4.45 6.11
CA ILE A 31 5.47 -5.25 5.41
C ILE A 31 6.24 -6.15 4.46
N ASN A 32 6.28 -7.45 4.77
CA ASN A 32 7.03 -8.42 4.01
C ASN A 32 6.21 -9.68 3.77
N CYS A 33 6.31 -10.27 2.57
CA CYS A 33 5.64 -11.52 2.20
C CYS A 33 4.11 -11.45 2.40
N VAL A 34 3.47 -10.47 1.77
CA VAL A 34 2.00 -10.27 1.82
C VAL A 34 1.38 -10.60 0.46
N ILE A 35 0.23 -11.30 0.49
CA ILE A 35 -0.66 -11.44 -0.67
C ILE A 35 -1.86 -10.53 -0.44
N ALA A 36 -1.97 -9.47 -1.23
CA ALA A 36 -3.06 -8.50 -1.19
C ALA A 36 -4.03 -8.76 -2.36
N LYS A 37 -5.20 -9.29 -2.05
CA LYS A 37 -6.25 -9.58 -3.03
C LYS A 37 -7.27 -8.44 -3.07
N GLY A 38 -7.36 -7.81 -4.22
CA GLY A 38 -8.20 -6.65 -4.45
C GLY A 38 -9.69 -6.98 -4.55
N PRO A 39 -10.57 -5.96 -4.52
CA PRO A 39 -10.25 -4.53 -4.46
C PRO A 39 -9.52 -4.09 -3.18
N GLY A 40 -8.46 -3.29 -3.36
CA GLY A 40 -7.64 -2.68 -2.32
C GLY A 40 -7.44 -1.17 -2.54
N GLU A 41 -7.45 -0.32 -1.51
CA GLU A 41 -7.05 1.09 -1.67
C GLU A 41 -5.53 1.27 -1.52
N THR A 42 -4.95 0.92 -0.36
CA THR A 42 -3.49 1.04 -0.17
C THR A 42 -2.90 -0.02 0.75
N ILE A 43 -1.66 -0.43 0.49
CA ILE A 43 -0.92 -1.31 1.41
C ILE A 43 -0.49 -0.53 2.66
N ALA A 44 0.02 0.69 2.47
CA ALA A 44 0.52 1.51 3.57
C ALA A 44 0.09 2.98 3.47
N GLY A 45 -0.13 3.61 4.63
CA GLY A 45 -0.26 5.05 4.75
C GLY A 45 0.63 5.61 5.86
N THR A 46 1.52 6.54 5.52
CA THR A 46 2.51 7.15 6.45
C THR A 46 2.26 8.64 6.65
N ASN A 47 2.72 9.22 7.76
CA ASN A 47 2.77 10.68 7.93
C ASN A 47 4.19 11.20 7.65
N GLY A 48 4.38 11.85 6.50
CA GLY A 48 5.68 12.33 6.03
C GLY A 48 6.34 13.34 6.98
N ASN A 49 5.55 14.26 7.52
CA ASN A 49 5.99 15.30 8.46
C ASN A 49 6.37 14.77 9.86
N TYR A 50 5.93 13.56 10.23
CA TYR A 50 6.35 12.91 11.48
C TYR A 50 7.46 11.87 11.26
N GLY A 51 7.95 11.72 10.03
CA GLY A 51 9.01 10.77 9.70
C GLY A 51 8.58 9.31 9.73
N ASP A 52 7.27 9.06 9.66
CA ASP A 52 6.74 7.70 9.61
C ASP A 52 7.21 6.99 8.33
N SER A 53 7.48 5.69 8.41
CA SER A 53 7.98 4.93 7.26
C SER A 53 7.35 3.54 7.15
N ALA A 54 7.19 3.09 5.91
CA ALA A 54 6.80 1.73 5.58
C ALA A 54 7.85 1.12 4.65
N THR A 55 8.53 0.08 5.12
CA THR A 55 9.37 -0.77 4.26
C THR A 55 8.51 -1.88 3.72
N ILE A 56 8.37 -1.96 2.39
CA ILE A 56 7.48 -2.91 1.72
C ILE A 56 8.32 -3.81 0.82
N LYS A 57 8.24 -5.12 1.05
CA LYS A 57 9.00 -6.14 0.31
C LYS A 57 8.16 -7.36 0.00
N ASN A 58 8.43 -8.00 -1.14
CA ASN A 58 7.82 -9.28 -1.52
C ASN A 58 6.29 -9.25 -1.38
N VAL A 59 5.63 -8.22 -1.92
CA VAL A 59 4.18 -8.09 -1.91
C VAL A 59 3.62 -8.53 -3.26
N GLN A 60 2.68 -9.45 -3.22
CA GLN A 60 1.92 -9.89 -4.38
C GLN A 60 0.54 -9.25 -4.34
N VAL A 61 0.18 -8.53 -5.38
CA VAL A 61 -1.14 -7.93 -5.57
C VAL A 61 -1.91 -8.77 -6.57
N GLU A 62 -3.07 -9.26 -6.17
CA GLU A 62 -3.99 -10.00 -7.03
C GLU A 62 -5.23 -9.16 -7.28
N GLY A 63 -5.42 -8.70 -8.51
CA GLY A 63 -6.50 -7.78 -8.86
C GLY A 63 -6.21 -6.31 -8.59
N TYR A 64 -7.25 -5.52 -8.33
CA TYR A 64 -7.13 -4.06 -8.29
C TYR A 64 -6.59 -3.57 -6.95
N LEU A 65 -5.53 -2.77 -7.01
CA LEU A 65 -5.00 -1.96 -5.91
C LEU A 65 -4.82 -0.54 -6.44
N GLN A 66 -5.33 0.46 -5.71
CA GLN A 66 -5.19 1.84 -6.13
C GLN A 66 -3.73 2.33 -5.95
N ASP A 67 -3.20 2.22 -4.74
CA ASP A 67 -1.84 2.66 -4.41
C ASP A 67 -1.09 1.57 -3.62
N VAL A 68 0.23 1.56 -3.73
CA VAL A 68 1.08 0.77 -2.81
C VAL A 68 1.26 1.54 -1.51
N CYS A 69 1.55 2.84 -1.59
CA CYS A 69 1.80 3.66 -0.42
C CYS A 69 1.20 5.05 -0.58
N GLN A 70 0.66 5.60 0.50
CA GLN A 70 0.11 6.96 0.55
C GLN A 70 0.85 7.76 1.64
N VAL A 71 1.44 8.90 1.27
CA VAL A 71 2.16 9.78 2.22
C VAL A 71 1.28 10.97 2.58
N TYR A 72 0.80 10.97 3.81
CA TYR A 72 -0.02 12.02 4.40
C TYR A 72 0.83 13.06 5.13
N VAL A 73 0.21 14.20 5.45
CA VAL A 73 0.66 15.06 6.54
C VAL A 73 -0.13 14.63 7.77
N GLY A 74 0.49 14.28 8.88
CA GLY A 74 -0.21 14.03 10.15
C GLY A 74 -0.46 15.32 10.92
N ASN A 75 -1.43 15.29 11.84
CA ASN A 75 -1.70 16.39 12.76
C ASN A 75 -2.08 15.89 14.17
N ASN A 76 -2.08 16.80 15.16
CA ASN A 76 -2.39 16.51 16.57
C ASN A 76 -3.85 16.83 16.96
N LYS A 77 -4.74 16.96 15.97
CA LYS A 77 -6.16 17.26 16.16
C LYS A 77 -6.95 16.03 15.77
N GLU A 78 -8.12 15.82 16.36
CA GLU A 78 -9.03 14.72 16.00
C GLU A 78 -9.65 14.86 14.59
N LYS A 79 -9.27 15.91 13.83
CA LYS A 79 -9.77 16.18 12.49
C LYS A 79 -8.79 15.70 11.42
N PRO A 80 -9.23 14.90 10.43
CA PRO A 80 -8.40 14.55 9.28
C PRO A 80 -7.98 15.79 8.50
N ASN A 81 -6.76 15.80 8.01
CA ASN A 81 -6.35 16.67 6.92
C ASN A 81 -6.40 15.88 5.60
N CYS A 82 -6.49 16.61 4.50
CA CYS A 82 -6.63 15.99 3.19
C CYS A 82 -5.28 15.75 2.52
N CYS A 83 -5.39 14.92 1.48
CA CYS A 83 -4.58 14.91 0.27
C CYS A 83 -3.20 14.27 0.45
N PRO A 84 -3.13 12.92 0.49
CA PRO A 84 -1.87 12.22 0.46
C PRO A 84 -1.18 12.38 -0.90
N VAL A 85 0.14 12.22 -0.91
CA VAL A 85 0.89 11.87 -2.10
C VAL A 85 0.68 10.38 -2.37
N HIS A 86 0.37 10.04 -3.61
CA HIS A 86 0.00 8.69 -4.04
C HIS A 86 1.17 8.01 -4.73
N GLU A 87 1.58 6.84 -4.23
CA GLU A 87 2.61 6.02 -4.83
C GLU A 87 2.05 4.67 -5.27
N THR A 88 1.99 4.48 -6.58
CA THR A 88 1.42 3.29 -7.23
C THR A 88 2.44 2.19 -7.45
N ALA A 89 1.99 0.97 -7.74
CA ALA A 89 2.86 -0.15 -8.11
C ALA A 89 3.70 0.08 -9.39
N ALA A 90 3.37 1.10 -10.19
CA ALA A 90 4.09 1.43 -11.42
C ALA A 90 5.37 2.28 -11.21
N GLN A 91 5.66 2.69 -9.97
CA GLN A 91 6.86 3.47 -9.63
C GLN A 91 7.53 2.93 -8.36
N ASP A 92 8.79 3.31 -8.19
CA ASP A 92 9.47 3.13 -6.90
C ASP A 92 8.87 4.08 -5.87
N GLY A 93 8.93 3.70 -4.60
CA GLY A 93 8.56 4.64 -3.54
C GLY A 93 9.59 5.76 -3.34
N ASP A 94 9.22 6.79 -2.58
CA ASP A 94 10.08 7.95 -2.30
C ASP A 94 11.41 7.62 -1.59
N GLY A 95 11.58 6.39 -1.11
CA GLY A 95 12.79 5.90 -0.44
C GLY A 95 12.99 6.46 0.97
N LYS A 96 12.01 7.20 1.49
CA LYS A 96 12.05 7.83 2.82
C LYS A 96 10.85 7.42 3.67
N ASN A 97 9.65 7.72 3.22
CA ASN A 97 8.40 7.39 3.91
C ASN A 97 7.84 6.07 3.35
N CYS A 98 7.97 5.85 2.05
CA CYS A 98 7.56 4.65 1.36
C CYS A 98 8.79 4.01 0.73
N ILE A 99 9.27 2.93 1.36
CA ILE A 99 10.56 2.32 1.05
C ILE A 99 10.30 1.00 0.33
N TYR A 100 10.23 1.06 -0.99
CA TYR A 100 10.11 -0.10 -1.87
C TYR A 100 10.61 0.21 -3.28
N LYS A 101 10.90 -0.85 -4.02
CA LYS A 101 11.12 -0.80 -5.47
C LYS A 101 9.94 -1.44 -6.19
N THR A 102 9.73 -1.07 -7.45
CA THR A 102 8.79 -1.77 -8.34
C THR A 102 9.03 -3.28 -8.34
N SER A 103 10.28 -3.75 -8.22
CA SER A 103 10.63 -5.16 -8.11
C SER A 103 10.15 -5.85 -6.82
N ASP A 104 9.83 -5.10 -5.77
CA ASP A 104 9.27 -5.62 -4.53
C ASP A 104 7.76 -5.91 -4.63
N ILE A 105 7.11 -5.44 -5.69
CA ILE A 105 5.66 -5.53 -5.91
C ILE A 105 5.38 -6.34 -7.18
N THR A 106 4.75 -7.50 -7.03
CA THR A 106 4.31 -8.32 -8.16
C THR A 106 2.81 -8.19 -8.35
N THR A 107 2.36 -7.78 -9.54
CA THR A 107 0.93 -7.67 -9.85
C THR A 107 0.46 -8.83 -10.71
N LYS A 108 -0.61 -9.51 -10.30
CA LYS A 108 -1.36 -10.45 -11.11
C LYS A 108 -2.72 -9.83 -11.44
N PRO A 109 -3.00 -9.50 -12.71
CA PRO A 109 -4.33 -9.05 -13.09
C PRO A 109 -5.35 -10.15 -12.78
N LEU A 110 -6.59 -9.77 -12.45
CA LEU A 110 -7.69 -10.73 -12.35
C LEU A 110 -7.76 -11.46 -13.70
N GLN A 111 -7.39 -12.74 -13.72
CA GLN A 111 -7.66 -13.57 -14.87
C GLN A 111 -9.18 -13.70 -14.96
N ASN A 112 -9.79 -12.98 -15.91
CA ASN A 112 -11.06 -13.42 -16.44
C ASN A 112 -10.80 -14.81 -17.03
N SER A 113 -11.14 -15.86 -16.29
CA SER A 113 -10.97 -17.27 -16.67
C SER A 113 -11.64 -17.61 -18.01
N LEU A 114 -12.47 -16.70 -18.54
CA LEU A 114 -13.10 -16.77 -19.85
C LEU A 114 -12.24 -16.25 -21.01
N LEU A 115 -11.33 -15.28 -20.83
CA LEU A 115 -10.52 -14.76 -21.96
C LEU A 115 -9.27 -15.59 -22.24
N GLY A 116 -8.68 -16.23 -21.21
CA GLY A 116 -7.48 -17.05 -21.38
C GLY A 116 -7.72 -18.32 -22.21
N SER A 117 -8.91 -18.91 -22.13
CA SER A 117 -9.30 -20.11 -22.90
C SER A 117 -9.70 -19.81 -24.35
N LEU A 118 -10.16 -18.59 -24.63
CA LEU A 118 -10.49 -18.12 -25.98
C LEU A 118 -9.24 -17.81 -26.83
N LEU A 119 -8.16 -17.36 -26.21
CA LEU A 119 -6.90 -17.07 -26.92
C LEU A 119 -6.06 -18.33 -27.22
N SER A 120 -6.15 -19.37 -26.39
CA SER A 120 -5.46 -20.65 -26.62
C SER A 120 -6.16 -21.58 -27.61
N SER A 121 -7.34 -21.21 -28.10
CA SER A 121 -8.11 -21.99 -29.10
C SER A 121 -8.08 -21.36 -30.51
N LEU A 122 -7.39 -20.23 -30.68
CA LEU A 122 -7.21 -19.52 -31.95
C LEU A 122 -5.78 -19.66 -32.53
N THR A 123 -4.99 -20.59 -32.00
CA THR A 123 -3.68 -21.00 -32.55
C THR A 123 -3.68 -22.48 -32.89
#